data_AF-A0A6H1ZUM1-F1
#
_entry.id   AF-A0A6H1ZUM1-F1
#
_cell.length_a   1.000
_cell.length_b   1.000
_cell.length_c   1.000
_cell.angle_alpha   90.00
_cell.angle_beta   90.00
_cell.angle_gamma   90.00
#
_symmetry.space_group_name_H-M   'P 1'
#
loop_
_entity.id
_entity.type
_entity.pdbx_description
1 polymer ?
#
loop_
_entity_poly.entity_id
_entity_poly.type
_entity_poly.pdbx_seq_one_letter_code
_entity_poly.pdbx_strand_id
1 'polypeptide(L)' 'MADMEKVSGLWRKETKDGDPYLAGGNDETVWFVFKNKYKEKPNQPDHILYSAPAQSRERKASPPQEEDVPY' A
#
# COMPACT_ATOMS: atom_id res chain seq x y z
N MET A 1 11.42 -27.95 8.49
CA MET A 1 11.17 -26.52 8.78
C MET A 1 10.95 -25.87 7.43
N ALA A 2 9.86 -25.13 7.22
CA ALA A 2 9.63 -24.48 5.94
C ALA A 2 10.73 -23.44 5.70
N ASP A 3 11.26 -23.41 4.48
CA ASP A 3 12.18 -22.35 4.05
C ASP A 3 11.44 -21.02 4.13
N MET A 4 11.98 -20.06 4.88
CA MET A 4 11.37 -18.75 5.11
C MET A 4 12.15 -17.70 4.34
N GLU A 5 11.58 -17.24 3.22
CA GLU A 5 12.14 -16.15 2.44
C GLU A 5 11.50 -14.81 2.83
N LYS A 6 12.34 -13.77 2.98
CA LYS A 6 11.84 -12.41 3.23
C LYS A 6 11.36 -11.80 1.92
N VAL A 7 10.05 -11.63 1.79
CA VAL A 7 9.42 -11.01 0.62
C VAL A 7 9.62 -9.48 0.60
N SER A 8 9.29 -8.77 1.68
CA SER A 8 9.49 -7.32 1.81
C SER A 8 9.33 -6.83 3.26
N GLY A 9 9.70 -5.57 3.52
CA GLY A 9 9.37 -4.86 4.76
C GLY A 9 8.03 -4.13 4.64
N LEU A 10 7.22 -4.17 5.70
CA LEU A 10 5.94 -3.46 5.75
C LEU A 10 6.00 -2.31 6.75
N TRP A 11 5.40 -1.18 6.38
CA TRP A 11 5.30 0.03 7.19
C TRP A 11 3.88 0.21 7.70
N ARG A 12 3.75 0.69 8.95
CA ARG A 12 2.45 1.04 9.51
C ARG A 12 1.94 2.35 8.90
N LYS A 13 0.70 2.34 8.43
CA LYS A 13 -0.03 3.48 7.88
C LYS A 13 -1.43 3.54 8.49
N GLU A 14 -2.14 4.63 8.22
CA GLU A 14 -3.49 4.88 8.71
C GLU A 14 -4.43 5.18 7.53
N THR A 15 -5.62 4.56 7.52
CA THR A 15 -6.66 4.85 6.52
C THR A 15 -7.27 6.24 6.75
N LYS A 16 -8.07 6.72 5.81
CA LYS A 16 -8.82 7.98 5.99
C LYS A 16 -9.73 7.97 7.21
N ASP A 17 -10.18 6.78 7.61
CA ASP A 17 -11.06 6.52 8.74
C ASP A 17 -10.31 6.34 10.07
N GLY A 18 -8.97 6.45 10.07
CA GLY A 18 -8.14 6.30 11.27
C GLY A 18 -7.71 4.86 11.58
N ASP A 19 -7.99 3.89 10.69
CA ASP A 19 -7.63 2.49 10.95
C ASP A 19 -6.18 2.19 10.56
N PRO A 20 -5.41 1.53 11.43
CA PRO A 20 -4.06 1.13 11.09
C PRO A 20 -4.05 -0.01 10.08
N TYR A 21 -3.21 0.10 9.05
CA TYR A 21 -2.89 -0.96 8.10
C TYR A 21 -1.39 -1.04 7.86
N LEU A 22 -0.91 -2.15 7.30
CA LEU A 22 0.49 -2.28 6.89
C LEU A 22 0.60 -2.16 5.38
N ALA A 23 1.63 -1.48 4.89
CA ALA A 23 1.90 -1.38 3.47
C ALA A 23 3.40 -1.48 3.19
N GLY A 24 3.75 -2.21 2.14
CA GLY A 24 5.11 -2.36 1.66
C GLY A 24 5.09 -2.95 0.26
N GLY A 25 6.25 -3.27 -0.30
CA GLY A 25 6.31 -3.68 -1.70
C GLY A 25 7.71 -3.90 -2.21
N ASN A 26 7.80 -4.22 -3.48
CA ASN A 26 9.01 -4.17 -4.29
C ASN A 26 8.73 -3.32 -5.55
N ASP A 27 9.65 -3.30 -6.51
CA ASP A 27 9.52 -2.52 -7.74
C ASP A 27 8.32 -2.93 -8.63
N GLU A 28 7.75 -4.12 -8.42
CA GLU A 28 6.69 -4.68 -9.25
C GLU A 28 5.32 -4.69 -8.54
N THR A 29 5.31 -4.91 -7.24
CA THR A 29 4.09 -5.15 -6.46
C THR A 29 4.09 -4.36 -5.15
N VAL A 30 2.95 -3.73 -4.86
CA VAL A 30 2.64 -3.14 -3.57
C VAL A 30 1.64 -4.04 -2.84
N TRP A 31 1.96 -4.35 -1.59
CA TRP A 31 1.15 -5.14 -0.68
C TRP A 31 0.52 -4.25 0.39
N PHE A 32 -0.73 -4.57 0.73
CA PHE A 32 -1.48 -3.93 1.81
C PHE A 32 -2.06 -4.99 2.72
N VAL A 33 -1.80 -4.91 4.02
CA VAL A 33 -2.34 -5.83 5.03
C VAL A 33 -3.30 -5.09 5.93
N PHE A 34 -4.56 -5.50 5.91
CA PHE A 34 -5.61 -4.97 6.78
C PHE A 34 -6.02 -6.01 7.79
N LYS A 35 -6.41 -5.57 9.00
CA LYS A 35 -7.12 -6.45 9.94
C LYS A 35 -8.48 -6.82 9.34
N ASN A 36 -8.83 -8.10 9.38
CA ASN A 36 -10.12 -8.57 8.90
C ASN A 36 -11.24 -8.15 9.87
N LYS A 37 -11.89 -7.01 9.57
CA LYS A 37 -13.02 -6.51 10.36
C LYS A 37 -14.28 -7.38 10.23
N TYR A 38 -14.36 -8.22 9.20
CA TYR A 38 -15.47 -9.13 8.94
C TYR A 38 -15.23 -10.53 9.50
N LYS A 39 -14.24 -10.69 10.40
CA LYS A 39 -13.98 -11.96 11.07
C LYS A 39 -15.09 -12.23 12.09
N GLU A 40 -15.96 -13.17 11.77
CA GLU A 40 -17.05 -13.66 12.62
C GLU A 40 -16.72 -15.02 13.26
N LYS A 41 -15.87 -15.81 12.60
CA LYS A 41 -15.58 -17.20 12.99
C LYS A 41 -14.07 -17.43 13.15
N PRO A 42 -13.65 -18.37 14.01
CA PRO A 42 -12.23 -18.66 14.25
C PRO A 42 -11.51 -19.25 13.03
N ASN A 43 -12.24 -19.81 12.06
CA ASN A 43 -11.68 -20.36 10.83
C ASN A 43 -11.42 -19.30 9.74
N GLN A 44 -11.71 -18.03 10.01
CA GLN A 44 -11.45 -16.91 9.09
C GLN A 44 -10.11 -16.24 9.43
N PRO A 45 -9.42 -15.69 8.42
CA PRO A 45 -8.11 -15.07 8.61
C PRO A 45 -8.22 -13.78 9.44
N ASP A 46 -7.23 -13.53 10.29
CA ASP A 46 -7.13 -12.28 11.07
C ASP A 46 -6.73 -11.07 10.23
N HIS A 47 -6.02 -11.31 9.14
CA HIS A 47 -5.52 -10.27 8.25
C HIS A 47 -5.82 -10.61 6.80
N ILE A 48 -6.10 -9.58 6.01
CA ILE A 48 -6.31 -9.69 4.57
C ILE A 48 -5.16 -8.96 3.88
N LEU A 49 -4.43 -9.70 3.03
CA LEU A 49 -3.39 -9.17 2.16
C LEU A 49 -3.98 -8.85 0.79
N TYR A 50 -3.84 -7.61 0.36
CA TYR A 50 -4.11 -7.18 -1.00
C TYR A 50 -2.80 -6.92 -1.72
N SER A 51 -2.77 -7.18 -3.03
CA SER A 51 -1.65 -6.81 -3.90
C SER A 51 -2.15 -5.93 -5.03
N ALA A 52 -1.33 -4.97 -5.41
CA ALA A 52 -1.55 -4.10 -6.56
C ALA A 52 -0.22 -3.95 -7.32
N PRO A 53 -0.24 -3.75 -8.64
CA PRO A 53 0.97 -3.41 -9.37
C PRO A 53 1.58 -2.13 -8.80
N ALA A 54 2.89 -2.14 -8.55
CA ALA A 54 3.61 -0.92 -8.26
C ALA A 54 3.49 -0.03 -9.50
N GLN A 55 2.72 1.04 -9.40
CA GLN A 55 2.68 2.02 -10.47
C GLN A 55 4.10 2.57 -10.61
N SER A 56 4.80 2.18 -11.68
CA SER A 56 6.09 2.76 -12.03
C SER A 56 5.93 4.26 -11.96
N ARG A 57 6.74 4.90 -11.11
CA ARG A 57 6.73 6.34 -10.88
C ARG A 57 7.34 7.06 -12.08
N GLU A 58 6.86 6.78 -13.28
CA GLU A 58 7.09 7.61 -14.45
C GLU A 58 5.90 8.56 -14.58
N ARG A 59 6.19 9.85 -14.45
CA ARG A 59 5.33 11.02 -14.73
C ARG A 59 4.26 11.38 -13.69
N LYS A 60 4.71 11.97 -12.58
CA LYS A 60 4.14 13.25 -12.11
C LYS A 60 5.29 14.18 -11.71
N ALA A 61 6.09 14.54 -12.71
CA ALA A 61 6.95 15.72 -12.65
C ALA A 61 6.12 16.93 -13.11
N SER A 62 6.27 18.00 -12.32
CA SER A 62 5.87 19.39 -12.53
C SER A 62 4.44 19.83 -12.17
N PRO A 63 4.27 20.79 -11.23
CA PRO A 63 3.07 21.63 -11.20
C PRO A 63 2.97 22.44 -12.51
N PRO A 64 1.75 22.83 -12.96
CA PRO A 64 1.64 23.84 -14.00
C PRO A 64 2.35 25.10 -13.51
N GLN A 65 3.42 25.51 -14.18
CA GLN A 65 3.97 26.85 -14.04
C GLN A 65 2.89 27.78 -14.61
N GLU A 66 2.22 28.54 -13.74
CA GLU A 66 1.45 29.70 -14.17
C GLU A 66 2.43 30.63 -14.91
N GLU A 67 2.34 30.65 -16.23
CA GLU A 67 2.95 31.65 -17.09
C GLU A 67 2.47 33.03 -16.60
N ASP A 68 3.41 33.77 -16.03
CA ASP A 68 3.42 35.22 -15.99
C ASP A 68 3.11 35.72 -17.42
N VAL A 69 1.86 36.11 -17.65
CA VAL A 69 1.45 36.81 -18.88
C VAL A 69 1.63 38.31 -18.63
N PRO A 70 2.68 38.95 -19.17
CA PRO A 70 2.77 40.39 -19.16
C PRO A 70 1.76 40.97 -20.17
N TYR A 71 0.91 41.88 -19.70
CA TYR A 71 0.31 42.91 -20.55
C TYR A 71 0.29 44.25 -19.83
#